data_AF-A0A257Z773-F1
#
_entry.id   AF-A0A257Z773-F1
#
_cell.length_a   1.000
_cell.length_b   1.000
_cell.length_c   1.000
_cell.angle_alpha   90.00
_cell.angle_beta   90.00
_cell.angle_gamma   90.00
#
_symmetry.space_group_name_H-M   'P 1'
#
loop_
_entity.id
_entity.type
_entity.pdbx_description
1 polymer ?
#
loop_
_entity_poly.entity_id
_entity_poly.type
_entity_poly.pdbx_seq_one_letter_code
_entity_poly.pdbx_strand_id
1 'polypeptide(L)'
;LLAFALPWAVMAWRRLRFQQGGSAPGIVTVTEAQIAYLGPRVGGFVGLPDLSEVHLLTLRGRRVWQLRQTNGTALHIPVEAAGADALFDAFATLPGLDTAALVAALGSEVPSDSKVVALNAANRLIWARSGSGMVRR
;
A
#
# COMPACT_ATOMS: atom_id res chain seq x y z
N LEU A 1 -45.62 14.76 -13.99
CA LEU A 1 -44.68 14.68 -12.84
C LEU A 1 -43.44 13.83 -13.16
N LEU A 2 -42.66 14.14 -14.21
CA LEU A 2 -41.52 13.29 -14.63
C LEU A 2 -40.38 14.08 -15.33
N ALA A 3 -39.93 15.21 -14.76
CA ALA A 3 -38.92 16.05 -15.44
C ALA A 3 -37.79 16.61 -14.55
N PHE A 4 -37.48 15.98 -13.41
CA PHE A 4 -36.40 16.46 -12.51
C PHE A 4 -35.28 15.44 -12.23
N ALA A 5 -35.26 14.28 -12.89
CA ALA A 5 -34.20 13.28 -12.66
C ALA A 5 -32.93 13.51 -13.51
N LEU A 6 -33.06 14.13 -14.68
CA LEU A 6 -31.96 14.39 -15.62
C LEU A 6 -30.81 15.24 -15.04
N PRO A 7 -31.06 16.37 -14.36
CA PRO A 7 -29.95 17.15 -13.80
C PRO A 7 -29.24 16.40 -12.67
N TRP A 8 -29.96 15.60 -11.88
CA TRP A 8 -29.38 14.77 -10.81
C TRP A 8 -28.46 13.68 -11.35
N ALA A 9 -28.85 13.01 -12.44
CA ALA A 9 -28.02 12.01 -13.10
C ALA A 9 -26.72 12.61 -13.66
N VAL A 10 -26.79 13.80 -14.26
CA VAL A 10 -25.61 14.53 -14.77
C VAL A 10 -24.71 14.99 -13.62
N MET A 11 -25.30 15.44 -12.50
CA MET A 11 -24.56 15.85 -11.31
C MET A 11 -23.84 14.66 -10.65
N ALA A 12 -24.51 13.50 -10.57
CA ALA A 12 -23.93 12.25 -10.06
C ALA A 12 -22.79 11.74 -10.95
N TRP A 13 -22.97 11.78 -12.28
CA TRP A 13 -21.93 11.41 -13.23
C TRP A 13 -20.71 12.35 -13.16
N ARG A 14 -20.94 13.66 -13.04
CA ARG A 14 -19.87 14.66 -12.88
C ARG A 14 -19.14 14.50 -11.55
N ARG A 15 -19.84 14.17 -10.46
CA ARG A 15 -19.25 13.87 -9.15
C ARG A 15 -18.36 12.62 -9.19
N LEU A 16 -18.75 11.58 -9.94
CA LEU A 16 -17.92 10.40 -10.16
C LEU A 16 -16.65 10.71 -10.99
N ARG A 17 -16.73 11.67 -11.93
CA ARG A 17 -15.56 12.13 -12.70
C ARG A 17 -14.66 13.11 -11.93
N PHE A 18 -15.18 13.80 -10.91
CA PHE A 18 -14.39 14.69 -10.04
C PHE A 18 -13.59 13.96 -8.94
N GLN A 19 -13.82 12.66 -8.75
CA GLN A 19 -12.97 11.74 -7.94
C GLN A 19 -11.66 11.38 -8.68
N GLN A 20 -11.06 12.34 -9.39
CA GLN A 20 -9.80 12.16 -10.15
C GLN A 20 -8.62 13.00 -9.60
N GLY A 21 -8.69 13.45 -8.34
CA GLY A 21 -7.59 14.17 -7.70
C GLY A 21 -6.94 13.36 -6.58
N GLY A 22 -5.97 12.49 -6.93
CA GLY A 22 -5.19 11.69 -5.95
C GLY A 22 -4.65 10.34 -6.47
N SER A 23 -4.29 10.29 -7.75
CA SER A 23 -3.48 9.32 -8.52
C SER A 23 -3.60 7.78 -8.35
N ALA A 24 -3.95 7.16 -7.22
CA ALA A 24 -4.23 5.72 -7.15
C ALA A 24 -5.58 5.42 -6.44
N PRO A 25 -6.42 4.52 -6.98
CA PRO A 25 -7.78 4.41 -6.49
C PRO A 25 -7.87 3.55 -5.22
N GLY A 26 -8.28 4.16 -4.11
CA GLY A 26 -8.62 3.46 -2.87
C GLY A 26 -8.35 4.29 -1.61
N ILE A 27 -8.86 3.83 -0.47
CA ILE A 27 -8.68 4.46 0.84
C ILE A 27 -7.98 3.47 1.76
N VAL A 28 -6.98 3.93 2.49
CA VAL A 28 -6.30 3.20 3.55
C VAL A 28 -6.82 3.69 4.89
N THR A 29 -7.18 2.74 5.75
CA THR A 29 -7.57 3.01 7.13
C THR A 29 -6.65 2.19 8.03
N VAL A 30 -6.02 2.86 8.99
CA VAL A 30 -5.17 2.23 9.98
C VAL A 30 -5.84 2.35 11.35
N THR A 31 -5.84 1.25 12.08
CA THR A 31 -6.19 1.17 13.50
C THR A 31 -5.02 0.56 14.26
N GLU A 32 -5.10 0.55 15.59
CA GLU A 32 -4.02 0.06 16.47
C GLU A 32 -3.56 -1.38 16.16
N ALA A 33 -4.47 -2.23 15.67
CA ALA A 33 -4.17 -3.64 15.41
C ALA A 33 -4.34 -4.06 13.94
N GLN A 34 -4.82 -3.17 13.06
CA GLN A 34 -5.19 -3.55 11.69
C GLN A 34 -4.99 -2.42 10.69
N ILE A 35 -4.48 -2.80 9.51
CA ILE A 35 -4.41 -1.97 8.30
C ILE A 35 -5.48 -2.49 7.34
N ALA A 36 -6.36 -1.62 6.86
CA ALA A 36 -7.38 -1.92 5.86
C ALA A 36 -7.17 -1.07 4.62
N TYR A 37 -7.35 -1.67 3.45
CA TYR A 37 -7.34 -0.98 2.17
C TYR A 37 -8.62 -1.28 1.40
N LEU A 38 -9.37 -0.23 1.11
CA LEU A 38 -10.61 -0.27 0.35
C LEU A 38 -10.34 0.30 -1.04
N GLY A 39 -9.86 -0.55 -1.94
CA GLY A 39 -9.75 -0.24 -3.37
C GLY A 39 -11.03 -0.59 -4.14
N PRO A 40 -11.27 0.01 -5.33
CA PRO A 40 -12.52 -0.17 -6.08
C PRO A 40 -12.65 -1.53 -6.77
N ARG A 41 -11.54 -2.25 -6.97
CA ARG A 41 -11.50 -3.59 -7.59
C ARG A 41 -10.97 -4.65 -6.64
N VAL A 42 -10.01 -4.28 -5.80
CA VAL A 42 -9.31 -5.16 -4.87
C VAL A 42 -9.15 -4.40 -3.57
N GLY A 43 -9.44 -5.06 -2.47
CA GLY A 43 -9.28 -4.53 -1.11
C GLY A 43 -9.03 -5.69 -0.15
N GLY A 44 -8.80 -5.34 1.11
CA GLY A 44 -8.54 -6.32 2.15
C GLY A 44 -8.04 -5.67 3.42
N PHE A 45 -7.71 -6.49 4.39
CA PHE A 45 -7.17 -6.04 5.66
C PHE A 45 -6.04 -6.98 6.10
N VAL A 46 -5.10 -6.42 6.85
CA VAL A 46 -3.99 -7.13 7.46
C VAL A 46 -3.91 -6.71 8.91
N GLY A 47 -4.01 -7.68 9.82
CA GLY A 47 -3.70 -7.46 11.23
C GLY A 47 -2.20 -7.21 11.40
N LEU A 48 -1.80 -6.19 12.17
CA LEU A 48 -0.40 -5.97 12.54
C LEU A 48 0.23 -7.21 13.21
N PRO A 49 -0.47 -7.97 14.08
CA PRO A 49 0.08 -9.21 14.65
C PRO A 49 0.39 -10.28 13.60
N ASP A 50 -0.44 -10.36 12.56
CA ASP A 50 -0.31 -11.38 11.49
C ASP A 50 0.70 -10.99 10.41
N LEU A 51 1.08 -9.71 10.37
CA LEU A 51 2.02 -9.17 9.40
C LEU A 51 3.41 -9.82 9.59
N SER A 52 3.88 -10.47 8.53
CA SER A 52 5.15 -11.17 8.48
C SER A 52 6.20 -10.41 7.68
N GLU A 53 5.83 -9.80 6.55
CA GLU A 53 6.77 -9.09 5.66
C GLU A 53 6.15 -7.80 5.11
N VAL A 54 6.98 -6.76 4.99
CA VAL A 54 6.64 -5.49 4.33
C VAL A 54 7.58 -5.27 3.17
N HIS A 55 7.02 -5.17 1.98
CA HIS A 55 7.75 -4.97 0.73
C HIS A 55 7.32 -3.67 0.06
N LEU A 56 8.28 -3.00 -0.57
CA LEU A 56 8.03 -1.89 -1.48
C LEU A 56 8.30 -2.36 -2.91
N LEU A 57 7.24 -2.43 -3.70
CA LEU A 57 7.26 -2.82 -5.11
C LEU A 57 7.18 -1.59 -6.00
N THR A 58 7.84 -1.63 -7.16
CA THR A 58 7.56 -0.68 -8.25
C THR A 58 6.87 -1.39 -9.41
N LEU A 59 5.56 -1.14 -9.58
CA LEU A 59 4.75 -1.67 -10.66
C LEU A 59 4.41 -0.56 -11.66
N ARG A 60 4.84 -0.70 -12.91
CA ARG A 60 4.54 0.25 -14.00
C ARG A 60 4.85 1.70 -13.64
N GLY A 61 5.99 1.93 -12.97
CA GLY A 61 6.43 3.25 -12.52
C GLY A 61 5.74 3.78 -11.26
N ARG A 62 4.82 3.01 -10.67
CA ARG A 62 4.12 3.37 -9.43
C ARG A 62 4.60 2.51 -8.27
N ARG A 63 4.74 3.12 -7.10
CA ARG A 63 5.12 2.40 -5.89
C ARG A 63 3.91 1.80 -5.20
N VAL A 64 4.05 0.56 -4.77
CA VAL A 64 3.00 -0.22 -4.12
C VAL A 64 3.61 -0.92 -2.91
N TRP A 65 3.01 -0.71 -1.74
CA TRP A 65 3.28 -1.50 -0.55
C TRP A 65 2.66 -2.88 -0.72
N GLN A 66 3.43 -3.93 -0.45
CA GLN A 66 2.94 -5.29 -0.33
C GLN A 66 3.13 -5.75 1.10
N LEU A 67 2.01 -6.02 1.77
CA LEU A 67 1.95 -6.47 3.16
C LEU A 67 1.61 -7.95 3.16
N ARG A 68 2.55 -8.79 3.57
CA ARG A 68 2.35 -10.24 3.62
C ARG A 68 1.97 -10.67 5.02
N GLN A 69 0.98 -11.55 5.09
CA GLN A 69 0.55 -12.20 6.31
C GLN A 69 1.21 -13.56 6.47
N THR A 70 1.27 -14.02 7.71
CA THR A 70 1.78 -15.36 8.05
C THR A 70 0.97 -16.49 7.39
N ASN A 71 -0.29 -16.24 7.02
CA ASN A 71 -1.13 -17.19 6.28
C ASN A 71 -0.83 -17.26 4.76
N GLY A 72 0.16 -16.49 4.27
CA GLY A 72 0.55 -16.43 2.86
C GLY A 72 -0.22 -15.43 2.01
N THR A 73 -1.25 -14.78 2.55
CA THR A 73 -2.02 -13.73 1.87
C THR A 73 -1.21 -12.44 1.78
N ALA A 74 -1.40 -11.67 0.72
CA ALA A 74 -0.71 -10.40 0.51
C ALA A 74 -1.69 -9.28 0.13
N LEU A 75 -1.64 -8.18 0.89
CA LEU A 75 -2.40 -6.96 0.60
C LEU A 75 -1.50 -5.97 -0.15
N HIS A 76 -2.00 -5.45 -1.27
CA HIS A 76 -1.30 -4.48 -2.10
C HIS A 76 -1.95 -3.11 -1.95
N ILE A 77 -1.17 -2.14 -1.47
CA ILE A 77 -1.63 -0.79 -1.18
C ILE A 77 -0.78 0.20 -2.00
N PRO A 78 -1.38 0.95 -2.94
CA PRO A 78 -0.65 2.02 -3.63
C PRO A 78 -0.11 3.05 -2.64
N VAL A 79 1.14 3.49 -2.81
CA VAL A 79 1.73 4.55 -1.96
C VAL A 79 0.95 5.87 -2.09
N GLU A 80 0.32 6.09 -3.24
CA GLU A 80 -0.49 7.29 -3.53
C GLU A 80 -1.96 7.16 -3.08
N ALA A 81 -2.36 6.07 -2.42
CA ALA A 81 -3.73 5.91 -1.94
C ALA A 81 -4.05 6.92 -0.82
N ALA A 82 -5.31 7.34 -0.71
CA ALA A 82 -5.73 8.26 0.34
C ALA A 82 -5.55 7.60 1.72
N GLY A 83 -4.87 8.27 2.66
CA GLY A 83 -4.57 7.74 3.99
C GLY A 83 -3.37 6.78 4.04
N ALA A 84 -2.63 6.61 2.94
CA ALA A 84 -1.44 5.76 2.91
C ALA A 84 -0.29 6.32 3.79
N ASP A 85 -0.32 7.60 4.12
CA ASP A 85 0.59 8.25 5.08
C ASP A 85 0.48 7.64 6.48
N ALA A 86 -0.73 7.25 6.92
CA ALA A 86 -0.95 6.60 8.21
C ALA A 86 -0.26 5.22 8.33
N LEU A 87 0.15 4.62 7.21
CA LEU A 87 0.96 3.39 7.23
C LEU A 87 2.33 3.62 7.86
N PHE A 88 2.87 4.83 7.79
CA PHE A 88 4.16 5.16 8.40
C PHE A 88 4.11 4.92 9.91
N ASP A 89 3.09 5.47 10.58
CA ASP A 89 2.89 5.29 12.01
C ASP A 89 2.60 3.83 12.35
N ALA A 90 1.80 3.14 11.54
CA ALA A 90 1.53 1.72 11.70
C ALA A 90 2.81 0.88 11.66
N PHE A 91 3.67 1.13 10.67
CA PHE A 91 4.93 0.41 10.52
C PHE A 91 5.91 0.76 11.64
N ALA A 92 5.94 2.01 12.12
CA ALA A 92 6.78 2.41 13.24
C ALA A 92 6.48 1.65 14.55
N THR A 93 5.27 1.07 14.70
CA THR A 93 4.95 0.20 15.84
C THR A 93 5.52 -1.22 15.71
N LEU A 94 6.04 -1.61 14.54
CA LEU A 94 6.58 -2.94 14.31
C LEU A 94 7.92 -3.13 15.02
N PRO A 95 8.12 -4.27 15.71
CA PRO A 95 9.35 -4.51 16.45
C PRO A 95 10.54 -4.64 15.49
N GLY A 96 11.60 -3.88 15.76
CA GLY A 96 12.84 -3.92 15.00
C GLY A 96 12.80 -3.22 13.64
N LEU A 97 11.75 -2.45 13.33
CA LEU A 97 11.75 -1.60 12.14
C LEU A 97 12.57 -0.34 12.35
N ASP A 98 13.51 -0.07 11.45
CA ASP A 98 14.22 1.21 11.38
C ASP A 98 13.41 2.21 10.53
N THR A 99 12.82 3.20 11.19
CA THR A 99 12.01 4.24 10.54
C THR A 99 12.86 5.17 9.65
N ALA A 100 14.14 5.38 9.95
CA ALA A 100 15.02 6.15 9.09
C ALA A 100 15.30 5.40 7.78
N ALA A 101 15.50 4.09 7.84
CA ALA A 101 15.62 3.23 6.66
C ALA A 101 14.33 3.19 5.83
N LEU A 102 13.16 3.20 6.49
CA LEU A 102 11.85 3.28 5.83
C LEU A 102 11.70 4.58 5.01
N VAL A 103 12.02 5.74 5.60
CA VAL A 103 11.97 7.03 4.89
C VAL A 103 12.99 7.08 3.76
N ALA A 104 14.22 6.58 3.98
CA ALA A 104 15.23 6.54 2.93
C ALA A 104 14.78 5.69 1.73
N ALA A 105 14.06 4.59 1.95
CA ALA A 105 13.49 3.78 0.89
C ALA A 105 12.39 4.53 0.10
N LEU A 106 11.66 5.45 0.73
CA LEU A 106 10.67 6.31 0.07
C LEU A 106 11.29 7.52 -0.63
N GLY A 107 12.33 8.15 -0.08
CA GLY A 107 12.96 9.35 -0.64
C GLY A 107 13.93 9.08 -1.80
N SER A 108 14.30 7.82 -2.06
CA SER A 108 15.19 7.47 -3.17
C SER A 108 14.45 7.57 -4.52
N GLU A 109 14.38 8.76 -5.12
CA GLU A 109 14.06 8.98 -6.55
C GLU A 109 15.35 9.22 -7.36
N VAL A 110 16.47 8.64 -6.92
CA VAL A 110 17.79 8.78 -7.55
C VAL A 110 18.20 7.39 -8.07
N PRO A 111 18.67 7.27 -9.33
CA PRO A 111 18.99 5.99 -9.95
C PRO A 111 20.15 5.35 -9.19
N SER A 112 19.84 4.45 -8.26
CA SER A 112 20.87 3.69 -7.57
C SER A 112 21.45 2.72 -8.58
N ASP A 113 22.72 2.94 -8.91
CA ASP A 113 23.57 2.09 -9.73
C ASP A 113 23.46 0.65 -9.24
N SER A 114 22.62 -0.09 -9.93
CA SER A 114 22.19 -1.42 -9.55
C SER A 114 22.18 -2.28 -10.78
N LYS A 115 23.35 -2.35 -11.43
CA LYS A 115 23.64 -3.32 -12.49
C LYS A 115 23.42 -4.78 -12.05
N VAL A 116 23.11 -5.05 -10.77
CA VAL A 116 22.71 -6.37 -10.24
C VAL A 116 21.21 -6.46 -9.86
N VAL A 117 20.45 -5.36 -9.80
CA VAL A 117 19.00 -5.34 -9.42
C VAL A 117 18.08 -5.25 -10.64
N ALA A 118 18.63 -5.10 -11.85
CA ALA A 118 17.89 -4.98 -13.12
C ALA A 118 17.30 -6.31 -13.63
N LEU A 119 17.20 -7.36 -12.81
CA LEU A 119 16.55 -8.61 -13.17
C LEU A 119 15.24 -8.74 -12.39
N ASN A 120 14.17 -8.22 -12.99
CA ASN A 120 12.76 -8.35 -12.61
C ASN A 120 12.29 -7.50 -11.42
N ALA A 121 11.46 -6.48 -11.73
CA ALA A 121 10.59 -5.71 -10.84
C ALA A 121 11.17 -5.40 -9.45
N ALA A 122 11.61 -4.17 -9.23
CA ALA A 122 12.16 -3.68 -7.95
C ALA A 122 11.24 -4.01 -6.76
N ASN A 123 11.44 -5.19 -6.17
CA ASN A 123 10.77 -5.71 -4.99
C ASN A 123 11.76 -5.60 -3.85
N ARG A 124 11.62 -4.54 -3.08
CA ARG A 124 12.51 -4.25 -1.95
C ARG A 124 11.83 -4.70 -0.66
N LEU A 125 12.38 -5.73 -0.03
CA LEU A 125 12.01 -6.09 1.34
C LEU A 125 12.47 -4.96 2.28
N ILE A 126 11.52 -4.37 3.01
CA ILE A 126 11.80 -3.30 3.98
C ILE A 126 11.89 -3.87 5.38
N TRP A 127 11.05 -4.86 5.69
CA TRP A 127 11.00 -5.47 7.01
C TRP A 127 10.46 -6.89 6.96
N ALA A 128 10.98 -7.74 7.82
CA ALA A 128 10.46 -9.07 8.08
C ALA A 128 10.42 -9.31 9.59
N ARG A 129 9.35 -9.97 10.06
CA ARG A 129 9.20 -10.34 11.47
C ARG A 129 10.26 -11.36 11.84
N SER A 130 11.11 -11.02 12.81
CA SER A 130 12.22 -11.87 13.31
C SER A 130 11.81 -13.22 13.94
N GLY A 131 10.55 -13.64 13.87
CA GLY A 131 10.03 -14.89 14.44
C GLY A 131 9.17 -15.74 13.50
N SER A 132 9.01 -15.36 12.22
CA SER A 132 8.33 -16.21 11.24
C SER A 132 9.35 -17.18 10.65
N GLY A 133 9.29 -18.44 11.06
CA GLY A 133 10.37 -19.40 10.94
C GLY A 133 11.05 -19.49 9.56
N MET A 134 12.36 -19.22 9.54
CA MET A 134 13.27 -20.04 8.74
C MET A 134 13.16 -21.48 9.24
N VAL A 135 12.18 -22.23 8.73
CA VAL A 135 12.32 -23.68 8.65
C VAL A 135 13.36 -23.93 7.56
N ARG A 136 14.62 -23.92 7.99
CA ARG A 136 15.75 -24.47 7.24
C ARG A 136 15.40 -25.94 6.98
N ARG A 137 15.17 -26.31 5.72
CA ARG A 137 15.28 -27.68 5.25
C ARG A 137 16.38 -27.74 4.21
#